data_AF-J8ZY93-F1
#
_entry.id   AF-J8ZY93-F1
#
_cell.length_a   1.000
_cell.length_b   1.000
_cell.length_c   1.000
_cell.angle_alpha   90.00
_cell.angle_beta   90.00
_cell.angle_gamma   90.00
#
_symmetry.space_group_name_H-M   'P 1'
#
loop_
_entity.id
_entity.type
_entity.pdbx_description
1 polymer ?
#
loop_
_entity_poly.entity_id
_entity_poly.type
_entity_poly.pdbx_seq_one_letter_code
_entity_poly.pdbx_strand_id
1 'polypeptide(L)'
;MVYKKKQRINKISMARPSNTGYQNPEDEPISRIGDRQENPIKVGCDDQAYCYNRRNENLIFFKNQTEKNILVKFFMIEGEPEFTSLPLRRKMHKVAMCGDSNFQSWFYEKGITGELTDEWESFKKEVKNYCLGQNLSDLKRYYNEKWSNYVLRLQDWVDYRSIDQKEVLKTLRNEKAPRDLMLIFFTTNDNISEIVERIICWERYTKRTFSYDKTTNLNAGENKKAIRSNYKRDKSDIKCFRCFKKGHFANECTIKKDDQAINNIFEDTLDIDKREITLNGHKMTAIFDTGAAKNFIGFKTCDYLFDDELEKSKCLEKFTSADGRD
;
A
#
# COMPACT_ATOMS: atom_id res chain seq x y z
N MET A 1 -18.09 -45.01 -42.70
CA MET A 1 -16.84 -45.63 -42.24
C MET A 1 -16.16 -44.69 -41.26
N VAL A 2 -16.21 -45.02 -39.96
CA VAL A 2 -15.67 -44.20 -38.86
C VAL A 2 -14.67 -45.08 -38.11
N TYR A 3 -13.37 -44.75 -38.21
CA TYR A 3 -12.32 -45.44 -37.46
C TYR A 3 -12.12 -44.75 -36.11
N LYS A 4 -12.57 -45.39 -35.02
CA LYS A 4 -12.21 -45.05 -33.64
C LYS A 4 -10.88 -45.71 -33.27
N LYS A 5 -9.82 -44.93 -33.12
CA LYS A 5 -8.51 -45.38 -32.63
C LYS A 5 -8.49 -45.32 -31.10
N LYS A 6 -8.67 -46.45 -30.43
CA LYS A 6 -8.48 -46.61 -28.97
C LYS A 6 -6.98 -46.52 -28.65
N GLN A 7 -6.57 -45.51 -27.89
CA GLN A 7 -5.24 -45.47 -27.27
C GLN A 7 -5.27 -46.26 -25.97
N ARG A 8 -4.29 -47.16 -25.80
CA ARG A 8 -4.03 -47.96 -24.60
C ARG A 8 -3.31 -47.07 -23.57
N ILE A 9 -3.84 -47.05 -22.35
CA ILE A 9 -3.19 -46.48 -21.18
C ILE A 9 -2.21 -47.53 -20.63
N ASN A 10 -0.92 -47.23 -20.67
CA ASN A 10 0.11 -48.03 -19.99
C ASN A 10 0.06 -47.71 -18.48
N LYS A 11 -0.28 -48.71 -17.67
CA LYS A 11 -0.13 -48.66 -16.20
C LYS A 11 1.36 -48.73 -15.87
N ILE A 12 1.93 -47.62 -15.41
CA ILE A 12 3.25 -47.60 -14.77
C ILE A 12 3.03 -48.00 -13.30
N SER A 13 3.53 -49.18 -12.93
CA SER A 13 3.61 -49.66 -11.54
C SER A 13 4.69 -48.87 -10.81
N MET A 14 4.31 -48.06 -9.82
CA MET A 14 5.26 -47.44 -8.90
C MET A 14 5.70 -48.47 -7.86
N ALA A 15 6.97 -48.87 -7.94
CA ALA A 15 7.65 -49.60 -6.89
C ALA A 15 7.87 -48.66 -5.69
N ARG A 16 7.53 -49.14 -4.49
CA ARG A 16 7.82 -48.46 -3.22
C ARG A 16 9.33 -48.51 -2.96
N PRO A 17 9.99 -47.40 -2.61
CA PRO A 17 11.35 -47.47 -2.08
C PRO A 17 11.33 -48.13 -0.70
N SER A 18 12.23 -49.11 -0.56
CA SER A 18 12.56 -49.82 0.66
C SER A 18 13.10 -48.86 1.73
N ASN A 19 12.50 -48.95 2.91
CA ASN A 19 12.86 -48.26 4.13
C ASN A 19 14.22 -48.79 4.63
N THR A 20 15.31 -48.07 4.39
CA THR A 20 16.62 -48.36 4.98
C THR A 20 16.65 -47.76 6.38
N GLY A 21 16.60 -48.64 7.38
CA GLY A 21 16.71 -48.29 8.79
C GLY A 21 18.04 -47.61 9.09
N TYR A 22 17.94 -46.40 9.65
CA TYR A 22 19.03 -45.77 10.38
C TYR A 22 19.13 -46.47 11.75
N GLN A 23 20.19 -47.26 11.93
CA GLN A 23 20.62 -47.74 13.24
C GLN A 23 21.35 -46.58 13.94
N ASN A 24 20.84 -46.17 15.12
CA ASN A 24 21.56 -45.32 16.06
C ASN A 24 22.72 -46.13 16.66
N PRO A 25 23.97 -45.67 16.54
CA PRO A 25 25.06 -46.21 17.33
C PRO A 25 25.10 -45.50 18.69
N GLU A 26 24.96 -46.32 19.72
CA GLU A 26 25.73 -46.27 20.96
C GLU A 26 25.43 -45.14 21.95
N ASP A 27 24.62 -45.52 22.93
CA ASP A 27 24.61 -44.99 24.29
C ASP A 27 26.01 -45.08 24.91
N GLU A 28 26.73 -43.95 24.95
CA GLU A 28 27.85 -43.81 25.88
C GLU A 28 27.34 -43.48 27.29
N PRO A 29 27.90 -44.11 28.34
CA PRO A 29 27.47 -43.91 29.72
C PRO A 29 27.86 -42.50 30.20
N ILE A 30 26.83 -41.76 30.64
CA ILE A 30 26.97 -40.47 31.34
C ILE A 30 27.81 -40.69 32.60
N SER A 31 29.09 -40.34 32.51
CA SER A 31 29.99 -40.29 33.66
C SER A 31 29.55 -39.15 34.60
N ARG A 32 29.40 -39.50 35.87
CA ARG A 32 29.08 -38.57 36.97
C ARG A 32 30.12 -37.45 37.00
N ILE A 33 29.69 -36.25 36.62
CA ILE A 33 30.41 -35.00 36.84
C ILE A 33 30.39 -34.73 38.34
N GLY A 34 31.57 -34.75 38.95
CA GLY A 34 31.78 -34.39 40.34
C GLY A 34 31.46 -32.92 40.59
N ASP A 35 31.01 -32.66 41.82
CA ASP A 35 30.72 -31.35 42.39
C ASP A 35 31.91 -30.39 42.19
N ARG A 36 31.82 -29.58 41.13
CA ARG A 36 32.76 -28.50 40.86
C ARG A 36 32.25 -27.28 41.61
N GLN A 37 32.95 -26.91 42.67
CA GLN A 37 32.69 -25.69 43.43
C GLN A 37 32.58 -24.49 42.49
N GLU A 38 31.37 -23.93 42.43
CA GLU A 38 31.06 -22.70 41.71
C GLU A 38 31.80 -21.54 42.38
N ASN A 39 32.94 -21.15 41.80
CA ASN A 39 33.46 -19.81 42.05
C ASN A 39 32.48 -18.82 41.42
N PRO A 40 31.96 -17.83 42.17
CA PRO A 40 31.07 -16.83 41.60
C PRO A 40 31.86 -16.03 40.56
N ILE A 41 31.59 -16.33 39.28
CA ILE A 41 31.99 -15.48 38.18
C ILE A 41 31.30 -14.15 38.47
N LYS A 42 32.08 -13.15 38.88
CA LYS A 42 31.64 -11.76 38.88
C LYS A 42 31.29 -11.43 37.43
N VAL A 43 30.02 -11.61 37.09
CA VAL A 43 29.43 -11.04 35.89
C VAL A 43 29.48 -9.54 36.14
N GLY A 44 30.59 -8.93 35.72
CA GLY A 44 30.65 -7.50 35.50
C GLY A 44 29.49 -7.20 34.56
N CYS A 45 28.44 -6.58 35.10
CA CYS A 45 27.35 -6.07 34.30
C CYS A 45 27.97 -4.92 33.52
N ASP A 46 28.49 -5.24 32.33
CA ASP A 46 29.05 -4.27 31.42
C ASP A 46 27.92 -3.33 30.98
N ASP A 47 27.80 -2.21 31.70
CA ASP A 47 26.99 -1.03 31.36
C ASP A 47 27.39 -0.41 29.99
N GLN A 48 28.31 -1.03 29.25
CA GLN A 48 28.68 -0.66 27.88
C GLN A 48 27.51 -0.78 26.89
N ALA A 49 26.54 -1.67 27.14
CA ALA A 49 25.38 -1.80 26.25
C ALA A 49 24.45 -0.56 26.28
N TYR A 50 24.41 0.18 27.40
CA TYR A 50 23.55 1.37 27.53
C TYR A 50 24.20 2.66 27.02
N CYS A 51 25.53 2.72 26.95
CA CYS A 51 26.26 3.94 26.58
C CYS A 51 26.31 4.19 25.06
N TYR A 52 26.02 3.19 24.23
CA TYR A 52 25.99 3.35 22.76
C TYR A 52 24.74 4.10 22.25
N ASN A 53 23.65 4.15 23.01
CA ASN A 53 22.37 4.64 22.49
C ASN A 53 22.24 6.17 22.43
N ARG A 54 23.02 6.94 23.20
CA ARG A 54 22.73 8.39 23.37
C ARG A 54 23.39 9.32 22.34
N ARG A 55 24.36 8.84 21.54
CA ARG A 55 25.07 9.70 20.57
C ARG A 55 24.53 9.64 19.14
N ASN A 56 23.57 8.77 18.85
CA ASN A 56 23.19 8.43 17.48
C ASN A 56 21.75 8.77 17.08
N GLU A 57 21.06 9.67 17.80
CA GLU A 57 19.71 10.12 17.41
C GLU A 57 19.69 10.70 15.97
N ASN A 58 20.80 11.29 15.52
CA ASN A 58 20.93 11.82 14.16
C ASN A 58 21.19 10.76 13.08
N LEU A 59 21.48 9.50 13.45
CA LEU A 59 21.79 8.42 12.52
C LEU A 59 20.61 7.49 12.23
N ILE A 60 19.40 7.83 12.72
CA ILE A 60 18.25 6.95 12.60
C ILE A 60 17.78 6.82 11.14
N PHE A 61 17.82 5.64 10.55
CA PHE A 61 17.21 5.33 9.25
C PHE A 61 15.70 5.15 9.42
N PHE A 62 14.92 5.87 8.62
CA PHE A 62 13.45 5.79 8.58
C PHE A 62 12.98 6.17 7.16
N LYS A 63 11.71 5.91 6.83
CA LYS A 63 11.14 6.19 5.50
C LYS A 63 11.03 7.69 5.17
N ASN A 64 10.95 8.01 3.88
CA ASN A 64 10.83 9.38 3.35
C ASN A 64 12.00 10.32 3.70
N GLN A 65 13.21 9.78 3.87
CA GLN A 65 14.42 10.59 4.00
C GLN A 65 14.90 11.07 2.64
N THR A 66 15.65 12.18 2.61
CA THR A 66 16.33 12.61 1.39
C THR A 66 17.55 11.73 1.11
N GLU A 67 17.87 11.52 -0.15
CA GLU A 67 19.05 10.75 -0.57
C GLU A 67 20.34 11.25 0.10
N LYS A 68 20.53 12.57 0.15
CA LYS A 68 21.68 13.19 0.80
C LYS A 68 21.80 12.78 2.27
N ASN A 69 20.69 12.80 3.02
CA ASN A 69 20.69 12.45 4.43
C ASN A 69 21.03 10.97 4.64
N ILE A 70 20.53 10.09 3.77
CA ILE A 70 20.85 8.66 3.79
C ILE A 70 22.35 8.44 3.55
N LEU A 71 22.93 9.10 2.55
CA LEU A 71 24.35 8.99 2.22
C LEU A 71 25.25 9.53 3.34
N VAL A 72 24.88 10.66 3.95
CA VAL A 72 25.60 11.19 5.12
C VAL A 72 25.59 10.18 6.27
N LYS A 73 24.46 9.52 6.54
CA LYS A 73 24.39 8.50 7.60
C LYS A 73 25.26 7.29 7.30
N PHE A 74 25.25 6.80 6.07
CA PHE A 74 26.17 5.75 5.65
C PHE A 74 27.62 6.15 5.85
N PHE A 75 27.99 7.36 5.42
CA PHE A 75 29.34 7.87 5.59
C PHE A 75 29.76 7.93 7.07
N MET A 76 28.88 8.39 7.96
CA MET A 76 29.16 8.44 9.40
C MET A 76 29.35 7.05 10.01
N ILE A 77 28.58 6.05 9.58
CA ILE A 77 28.70 4.66 10.06
C ILE A 77 29.94 3.97 9.48
N GLU A 78 30.21 4.17 8.19
CA GLU A 78 31.36 3.60 7.48
C GLU A 78 32.69 4.21 7.97
N GLY A 79 32.66 5.45 8.46
CA GLY A 79 33.81 6.14 9.05
C GLY A 79 34.18 5.68 10.47
N GLU A 80 33.37 4.83 11.12
CA GLU A 80 33.73 4.29 12.42
C GLU A 80 34.98 3.39 12.33
N PRO A 81 35.90 3.48 13.30
CA PRO A 81 37.04 2.58 13.35
C PRO A 81 36.53 1.14 13.38
N GLU A 82 37.26 0.24 12.72
CA GLU A 82 36.91 -1.18 12.57
C GLU A 82 35.73 -1.49 11.65
N PHE A 83 34.99 -0.50 11.12
CA PHE A 83 33.86 -0.80 10.24
C PHE A 83 34.29 -1.66 9.04
N THR A 84 35.41 -1.30 8.40
CA THR A 84 35.94 -2.00 7.22
C THR A 84 36.30 -3.46 7.50
N SER A 85 36.81 -3.78 8.70
CA SER A 85 37.24 -5.12 9.08
C SER A 85 36.09 -6.03 9.54
N LEU A 86 34.90 -5.47 9.79
CA LEU A 86 33.74 -6.27 10.20
C LEU A 86 33.28 -7.21 9.07
N PRO A 87 32.82 -8.44 9.41
CA PRO A 87 32.15 -9.30 8.45
C PRO A 87 30.86 -8.64 7.97
N LEU A 88 30.45 -8.93 6.73
CA LEU A 88 29.30 -8.30 6.08
C LEU A 88 28.04 -8.32 6.94
N ARG A 89 27.73 -9.45 7.59
CA ARG A 89 26.56 -9.59 8.46
C ARG A 89 26.59 -8.61 9.64
N ARG A 90 27.77 -8.36 10.22
CA ARG A 90 27.91 -7.38 11.32
C ARG A 90 27.80 -5.93 10.80
N LYS A 91 28.29 -5.64 9.60
CA LYS A 91 28.09 -4.33 8.94
C LYS A 91 26.60 -4.03 8.76
N MET A 92 25.85 -4.98 8.21
CA MET A 92 24.39 -4.87 8.02
C MET A 92 23.65 -4.70 9.35
N HIS A 93 24.00 -5.51 10.35
CA HIS A 93 23.41 -5.40 11.70
C HIS A 93 23.66 -4.02 12.33
N LYS A 94 24.86 -3.46 12.15
CA LYS A 94 25.18 -2.12 12.66
C LYS A 94 24.29 -1.03 12.06
N VAL A 95 23.98 -1.12 10.76
CA VAL A 95 23.00 -0.24 10.10
C VAL A 95 21.58 -0.50 10.61
N ALA A 96 21.18 -1.76 10.80
CA ALA A 96 19.89 -2.13 11.37
C ALA A 96 19.65 -1.55 12.77
N MET A 97 20.67 -1.57 13.62
CA MET A 97 20.62 -0.95 14.95
C MET A 97 20.46 0.57 14.91
N CYS A 98 20.86 1.20 13.81
CA CYS A 98 20.63 2.61 13.55
C CYS A 98 19.27 2.85 12.87
N GLY A 99 18.36 1.89 12.76
CA GLY A 99 17.03 2.08 12.18
C GLY A 99 15.95 2.40 13.21
N ASP A 100 14.85 2.99 12.75
CA ASP A 100 13.60 3.02 13.51
C ASP A 100 13.01 1.61 13.66
N SER A 101 11.94 1.48 14.45
CA SER A 101 11.30 0.18 14.67
C SER A 101 10.83 -0.47 13.37
N ASN A 102 10.34 0.33 12.41
CA ASN A 102 9.86 -0.20 11.13
C ASN A 102 11.02 -0.71 10.26
N PHE A 103 12.16 -0.02 10.27
CA PHE A 103 13.36 -0.45 9.57
C PHE A 103 13.92 -1.73 10.16
N GLN A 104 13.96 -1.83 11.50
CA GLN A 104 14.40 -3.03 12.20
C GLN A 104 13.51 -4.24 11.88
N SER A 105 12.19 -4.07 11.87
CA SER A 105 11.25 -5.12 11.45
C SER A 105 11.48 -5.53 10.00
N TRP A 106 11.64 -4.57 9.09
CA TRP A 106 11.96 -4.85 7.69
C TRP A 106 13.27 -5.65 7.52
N PHE A 107 14.32 -5.26 8.24
CA PHE A 107 15.60 -5.96 8.22
C PHE A 107 15.49 -7.39 8.77
N TYR A 108 14.73 -7.57 9.85
CA TYR A 108 14.46 -8.87 10.46
C TYR A 108 13.70 -9.81 9.51
N GLU A 109 12.64 -9.31 8.86
CA GLU A 109 11.86 -10.07 7.87
C GLU A 109 12.75 -10.53 6.71
N LYS A 110 13.54 -9.61 6.13
CA LYS A 110 14.55 -9.93 5.09
C LYS A 110 15.55 -10.99 5.56
N GLY A 111 15.95 -10.92 6.83
CA GLY A 111 16.87 -11.87 7.43
C GLY A 111 16.31 -13.28 7.57
N ILE A 112 15.04 -13.42 7.95
CA ILE A 112 14.37 -14.71 8.10
C ILE A 112 14.06 -15.34 6.75
N THR A 113 13.64 -14.54 5.77
CA THR A 113 13.32 -15.03 4.43
C THR A 113 14.56 -15.43 3.63
N GLY A 114 15.77 -15.10 4.13
CA GLY A 114 17.02 -15.32 3.40
C GLY A 114 17.17 -14.40 2.20
N GLU A 115 16.42 -13.30 2.15
CA GLU A 115 16.43 -12.31 1.06
C GLU A 115 17.47 -11.19 1.30
N LEU A 116 18.32 -11.29 2.32
CA LEU A 116 19.42 -10.34 2.50
C LEU A 116 20.52 -10.57 1.47
N THR A 117 21.00 -9.48 0.88
CA THR A 117 22.07 -9.53 -0.12
C THR A 117 23.39 -10.02 0.47
N ASP A 118 24.21 -10.64 -0.36
CA ASP A 118 25.57 -11.10 -0.06
C ASP A 118 26.65 -10.05 -0.38
N GLU A 119 26.24 -8.89 -0.89
CA GLU A 119 27.10 -7.75 -1.19
C GLU A 119 26.71 -6.50 -0.39
N TRP A 120 27.72 -5.74 0.05
CA TRP A 120 27.52 -4.52 0.83
C TRP A 120 26.86 -3.39 0.02
N GLU A 121 27.28 -3.18 -1.22
CA GLU A 121 26.73 -2.13 -2.08
C GLU A 121 25.26 -2.40 -2.43
N SER A 122 24.93 -3.67 -2.69
CA SER A 122 23.55 -4.12 -2.91
C SER A 122 22.68 -3.86 -1.68
N PHE A 123 23.18 -4.13 -0.47
CA PHE A 123 22.48 -3.80 0.77
C PHE A 123 22.26 -2.29 0.94
N LYS A 124 23.27 -1.46 0.67
CA LYS A 124 23.12 0.01 0.73
C LYS A 124 22.04 0.50 -0.22
N LYS A 125 21.95 -0.09 -1.42
CA LYS A 125 20.89 0.21 -2.39
C LYS A 125 19.50 -0.16 -1.85
N GLU A 126 19.34 -1.32 -1.21
CA GLU A 126 18.08 -1.72 -0.60
C GLU A 126 17.66 -0.78 0.55
N VAL A 127 18.58 -0.47 1.45
CA VAL A 127 18.34 0.48 2.56
C VAL A 127 17.98 1.86 2.03
N LYS A 128 18.66 2.32 0.98
CA LYS A 128 18.35 3.59 0.30
C LYS A 128 16.95 3.56 -0.30
N ASN A 129 16.58 2.50 -1.01
CA ASN A 129 15.23 2.34 -1.57
C ASN A 129 14.17 2.35 -0.46
N TYR A 130 14.43 1.65 0.65
CA TYR A 130 13.56 1.68 1.82
C TYR A 130 13.40 3.09 2.38
N CYS A 131 14.51 3.76 2.66
CA CYS A 131 14.49 5.08 3.29
C CYS A 131 13.90 6.16 2.36
N LEU A 132 13.99 6.00 1.04
CA LEU A 132 13.34 6.89 0.09
C LEU A 132 11.83 6.62 -0.08
N GLY A 133 11.28 5.57 0.55
CA GLY A 133 9.88 5.15 0.33
C GLY A 133 9.65 4.62 -1.09
N GLN A 134 10.71 4.08 -1.71
CA GLN A 134 10.70 3.61 -3.09
C GLN A 134 10.51 2.09 -3.15
N ASN A 135 9.75 1.52 -2.22
CA ASN A 135 9.40 0.11 -2.27
C ASN A 135 8.05 -0.06 -2.96
N LEU A 136 7.91 -1.13 -3.74
CA LEU A 136 6.63 -1.53 -4.35
C LEU A 136 5.52 -1.68 -3.30
N SER A 137 5.86 -2.13 -2.09
CA SER A 137 4.91 -2.31 -0.98
C SER A 137 4.32 -0.99 -0.46
N ASP A 138 4.94 0.15 -0.75
CA ASP A 138 4.41 1.47 -0.38
C ASP A 138 3.38 1.98 -1.40
N LEU A 139 3.35 1.42 -2.62
CA LEU A 139 2.38 1.75 -3.65
C LEU A 139 1.06 1.03 -3.40
N LYS A 140 0.23 1.61 -2.53
CA LYS A 140 -1.13 1.09 -2.26
C LYS A 140 -2.11 1.55 -3.34
N ARG A 141 -3.12 0.72 -3.61
CA ARG A 141 -4.27 1.08 -4.45
C ARG A 141 -5.10 2.16 -3.77
N TYR A 142 -5.49 3.20 -4.51
CA TYR A 142 -6.42 4.21 -3.98
C TYR A 142 -7.86 3.65 -3.88
N TYR A 143 -8.65 4.20 -2.97
CA TYR A 143 -10.01 3.69 -2.67
C TYR A 143 -10.91 3.60 -3.92
N ASN A 144 -10.89 4.64 -4.76
CA ASN A 144 -11.70 4.75 -5.98
C ASN A 144 -10.94 4.38 -7.27
N GLU A 145 -9.68 3.93 -7.16
CA GLU A 145 -8.87 3.59 -8.33
C GLU A 145 -9.29 2.23 -8.92
N LYS A 146 -9.47 2.19 -10.24
CA LYS A 146 -9.68 0.93 -10.97
C LYS A 146 -8.48 0.01 -10.80
N TRP A 147 -8.72 -1.30 -10.77
CA TRP A 147 -7.63 -2.28 -10.68
C TRP A 147 -6.71 -2.21 -11.90
N SER A 148 -7.27 -1.97 -13.09
CA SER A 148 -6.47 -1.76 -14.30
C SER A 148 -5.50 -0.59 -14.17
N ASN A 149 -5.99 0.56 -13.69
CA ASN A 149 -5.16 1.75 -13.45
C ASN A 149 -4.08 1.51 -12.39
N TYR A 150 -4.43 0.82 -11.30
CA TYR A 150 -3.46 0.48 -10.25
C TYR A 150 -2.30 -0.38 -10.78
N VAL A 151 -2.62 -1.43 -11.55
CA VAL A 151 -1.60 -2.30 -12.13
C VAL A 151 -0.73 -1.55 -13.15
N LEU A 152 -1.32 -0.68 -13.98
CA LEU A 152 -0.57 0.19 -14.89
C LEU A 152 0.38 1.12 -14.13
N ARG A 153 -0.08 1.72 -13.02
CA ARG A 153 0.77 2.57 -12.18
C ARG A 153 1.95 1.81 -11.57
N LEU A 154 1.74 0.55 -11.16
CA LEU A 154 2.83 -0.32 -10.72
C LEU A 154 3.81 -0.63 -11.86
N GLN A 155 3.29 -0.87 -13.07
CA GLN A 155 4.10 -1.12 -14.27
C GLN A 155 4.96 0.09 -14.62
N ASP A 156 4.36 1.27 -14.75
CA ASP A 156 5.06 2.53 -15.05
C ASP A 156 6.18 2.80 -14.03
N TRP A 157 5.89 2.52 -12.76
CA TRP A 157 6.86 2.68 -11.69
C TRP A 157 8.03 1.70 -11.80
N VAL A 158 7.76 0.45 -12.20
CA VAL A 158 8.80 -0.56 -12.45
C VAL A 158 9.63 -0.26 -13.67
N ASP A 159 9.02 0.19 -14.76
CA ASP A 159 9.72 0.58 -15.98
C ASP A 159 10.64 1.77 -15.72
N TYR A 160 10.16 2.77 -14.97
CA TYR A 160 10.97 3.91 -14.53
C TYR A 160 12.18 3.51 -13.67
N ARG A 161 12.07 2.42 -12.91
CA ARG A 161 13.12 1.96 -11.97
C ARG A 161 13.95 0.80 -12.50
N SER A 162 13.59 0.24 -13.65
CA SER A 162 14.19 -0.99 -14.18
C SER A 162 14.16 -2.15 -13.18
N ILE A 163 13.03 -2.30 -12.48
CA ILE A 163 12.82 -3.42 -11.54
C ILE A 163 12.33 -4.65 -12.30
N ASP A 164 12.58 -5.85 -11.77
CA ASP A 164 12.08 -7.07 -12.40
C ASP A 164 10.55 -7.18 -12.28
N GLN A 165 9.87 -7.56 -13.36
CA GLN A 165 8.40 -7.66 -13.40
C GLN A 165 7.87 -8.69 -12.38
N LYS A 166 8.68 -9.67 -12.01
CA LYS A 166 8.32 -10.68 -10.99
C LYS A 166 8.03 -10.06 -9.63
N GLU A 167 8.70 -8.98 -9.27
CA GLU A 167 8.44 -8.28 -8.00
C GLU A 167 7.07 -7.58 -7.99
N VAL A 168 6.60 -7.08 -9.15
CA VAL A 168 5.24 -6.55 -9.28
C VAL A 168 4.22 -7.65 -9.03
N LEU A 169 4.44 -8.83 -9.60
CA LEU A 169 3.52 -9.97 -9.45
C LEU A 169 3.49 -10.49 -8.02
N LYS A 170 4.65 -10.55 -7.36
CA LYS A 170 4.74 -10.86 -5.92
C LYS A 170 3.92 -9.87 -5.10
N THR A 171 4.03 -8.57 -5.43
CA THR A 171 3.25 -7.51 -4.78
C THR A 171 1.75 -7.69 -5.04
N LEU A 172 1.33 -7.89 -6.29
CA LEU A 172 -0.07 -8.09 -6.66
C LEU A 172 -0.70 -9.33 -6.01
N ARG A 173 0.04 -10.44 -5.91
CA ARG A 173 -0.43 -11.69 -5.29
C ARG A 173 -0.61 -11.57 -3.77
N ASN A 174 0.04 -10.59 -3.14
CA ASN A 174 -0.11 -10.30 -1.71
C ASN A 174 -1.18 -9.24 -1.40
N GLU A 175 -1.70 -8.54 -2.42
CA GLU A 175 -2.70 -7.49 -2.26
C GLU A 175 -4.08 -8.08 -1.96
N LYS A 176 -4.90 -7.38 -1.16
CA LYS A 176 -6.26 -7.82 -0.84
C LYS A 176 -7.21 -7.52 -2.00
N ALA A 177 -7.25 -8.41 -3.00
CA ALA A 177 -8.10 -8.27 -4.18
C ALA A 177 -9.36 -9.16 -4.16
N PRO A 178 -10.42 -8.81 -4.91
CA PRO A 178 -11.52 -9.71 -5.23
C PRO A 178 -11.06 -11.06 -5.78
N ARG A 179 -11.80 -12.13 -5.46
CA ARG A 179 -11.43 -13.52 -5.81
C ARG A 179 -11.12 -13.72 -7.29
N ASP A 180 -11.92 -13.14 -8.17
CA ASP A 180 -11.72 -13.24 -9.62
C ASP A 180 -10.41 -12.59 -10.07
N LEU A 181 -10.02 -11.47 -9.45
CA LEU A 181 -8.76 -10.80 -9.74
C LEU A 181 -7.57 -11.59 -9.21
N MET A 182 -7.69 -12.18 -8.02
CA MET A 182 -6.65 -13.09 -7.51
C MET A 182 -6.42 -14.24 -8.49
N LEU A 183 -7.49 -14.82 -9.05
CA LEU A 183 -7.36 -15.87 -10.06
C LEU A 183 -6.60 -15.38 -11.29
N ILE A 184 -6.84 -14.15 -11.76
CA ILE A 184 -6.09 -13.54 -12.87
C ILE A 184 -4.60 -13.40 -12.51
N PHE A 185 -4.28 -12.96 -11.28
CA PHE A 185 -2.88 -12.80 -10.82
C PHE A 185 -2.12 -14.12 -10.69
N PHE A 186 -2.81 -15.23 -10.42
CA PHE A 186 -2.19 -16.55 -10.27
C PHE A 186 -2.14 -17.36 -11.58
N THR A 187 -2.97 -17.06 -12.57
CA THR A 187 -3.09 -17.87 -13.80
C THR A 187 -2.35 -17.31 -15.01
N THR A 188 -1.86 -16.06 -14.94
CA THR A 188 -1.18 -15.41 -16.05
C THR A 188 0.34 -15.64 -15.97
N ASN A 189 0.99 -15.90 -17.12
CA ASN A 189 2.40 -16.33 -17.24
C ASN A 189 3.39 -15.17 -17.06
N ASP A 190 3.37 -14.54 -15.89
CA ASP A 190 4.25 -13.45 -15.49
C ASP A 190 4.30 -12.21 -16.43
N ASN A 191 3.37 -12.09 -17.38
CA ASN A 191 3.26 -10.94 -18.29
C ASN A 191 2.26 -9.92 -17.75
N ILE A 192 2.76 -8.75 -17.33
CA ILE A 192 1.93 -7.68 -16.75
C ILE A 192 0.91 -7.14 -17.76
N SER A 193 1.28 -6.98 -19.03
CA SER A 193 0.37 -6.48 -20.07
C SER A 193 -0.84 -7.40 -20.25
N GLU A 194 -0.62 -8.72 -20.24
CA GLU A 194 -1.71 -9.69 -20.32
C GLU A 194 -2.63 -9.63 -19.07
N ILE A 195 -2.05 -9.42 -17.88
CA ILE A 195 -2.81 -9.21 -16.65
C ILE A 195 -3.71 -7.97 -16.77
N VAL A 196 -3.15 -6.84 -17.23
CA VAL A 196 -3.91 -5.59 -17.43
C VAL A 196 -5.09 -5.81 -18.38
N GLU A 197 -4.87 -6.48 -19.52
CA GLU A 197 -5.93 -6.78 -20.48
C GLU A 197 -7.06 -7.63 -19.87
N ARG A 198 -6.71 -8.66 -19.10
CA ARG A 198 -7.68 -9.52 -18.41
C ARG A 198 -8.47 -8.77 -17.35
N ILE A 199 -7.82 -7.88 -16.59
CA ILE A 199 -8.48 -7.03 -15.59
C ILE A 199 -9.46 -6.08 -16.28
N ILE A 200 -9.05 -5.42 -17.37
CA ILE A 200 -9.94 -4.53 -18.14
C ILE A 200 -11.18 -5.29 -18.63
N CYS A 201 -11.01 -6.54 -19.08
CA CYS A 201 -12.14 -7.39 -19.47
C CYS A 201 -13.07 -7.69 -18.29
N TRP A 202 -12.51 -8.04 -17.13
CA TRP A 202 -13.27 -8.29 -15.91
C TRP A 202 -14.02 -7.03 -15.41
N GLU A 203 -13.40 -5.86 -15.44
CA GLU A 203 -14.02 -4.58 -15.06
C GLU A 203 -15.19 -4.21 -16.00
N ARG A 204 -15.07 -4.52 -17.30
CA ARG A 204 -16.17 -4.35 -18.25
C ARG A 204 -17.32 -5.32 -17.99
N TYR A 205 -17.01 -6.58 -17.65
CA TYR A 205 -18.03 -7.60 -17.38
C TYR A 205 -18.80 -7.32 -16.09
N THR A 206 -18.11 -7.00 -15.00
CA THR A 206 -18.72 -6.68 -13.71
C THR A 206 -19.68 -5.48 -13.81
N LYS A 207 -19.30 -4.42 -14.53
CA LYS A 207 -20.21 -3.29 -14.77
C LYS A 207 -21.53 -3.70 -15.44
N ARG A 208 -21.51 -4.71 -16.31
CA ARG A 208 -22.73 -5.21 -16.99
C ARG A 208 -23.60 -6.04 -16.07
N THR A 209 -23.02 -6.92 -15.26
CA THR A 209 -23.79 -7.77 -14.34
C THR A 209 -24.47 -6.97 -13.23
N PHE A 210 -23.79 -5.97 -12.67
CA PHE A 210 -24.39 -5.05 -11.69
C PHE A 210 -25.51 -4.17 -12.27
N SER A 211 -25.47 -3.86 -13.57
CA SER A 211 -26.52 -3.08 -14.24
C SER A 211 -27.83 -3.87 -14.39
N TYR A 212 -27.73 -5.19 -14.64
CA TYR A 212 -28.89 -6.03 -14.88
C TYR A 212 -29.70 -6.34 -13.61
N ASP A 213 -29.06 -6.41 -12.44
CA ASP A 213 -29.75 -6.68 -11.18
C ASP A 213 -30.56 -5.48 -10.64
N LYS A 214 -30.29 -4.29 -11.16
CA LYS A 214 -31.00 -3.07 -10.79
C LYS A 214 -32.36 -2.96 -11.49
N THR A 215 -32.54 -3.58 -12.65
CA THR A 215 -33.79 -3.53 -13.42
C THR A 215 -34.73 -4.69 -13.10
N THR A 216 -34.24 -5.86 -12.69
CA THR A 216 -35.09 -7.00 -12.32
C THR A 216 -35.78 -6.84 -10.96
N ASN A 217 -35.26 -5.98 -10.08
CA ASN A 217 -35.88 -5.67 -8.78
C ASN A 217 -36.97 -4.57 -8.82
N LEU A 218 -37.19 -3.91 -9.96
CA LEU A 218 -38.29 -2.94 -10.08
C LEU A 218 -39.66 -3.64 -10.18
N ASN A 219 -39.72 -4.86 -10.71
CA ASN A 219 -40.97 -5.61 -10.85
C ASN A 219 -41.30 -6.51 -9.64
N ALA A 220 -40.32 -6.81 -8.78
CA ALA A 220 -40.55 -7.53 -7.51
C ALA A 220 -41.13 -6.62 -6.39
N GLY A 221 -41.16 -5.30 -6.62
CA GLY A 221 -41.69 -4.31 -5.67
C GLY A 221 -43.21 -4.12 -5.71
N GLU A 222 -43.89 -4.53 -6.79
CA GLU A 222 -45.34 -4.32 -6.92
C GLU A 222 -46.15 -5.27 -6.03
N ASN A 223 -45.71 -6.52 -5.85
CA ASN A 223 -46.37 -7.47 -4.95
C ASN A 223 -46.09 -7.25 -3.45
N LYS A 224 -45.09 -6.44 -3.07
CA LYS A 224 -44.83 -6.07 -1.66
C LYS A 224 -45.54 -4.78 -1.22
N LYS A 225 -46.10 -3.99 -2.14
CA LYS A 225 -46.91 -2.80 -1.81
C LYS A 225 -48.31 -3.15 -1.29
N ALA A 226 -48.86 -4.31 -1.67
CA ALA A 226 -50.20 -4.73 -1.22
C ALA A 226 -50.25 -5.15 0.26
N ILE A 227 -49.14 -5.63 0.86
CA ILE A 227 -49.13 -6.16 2.23
C ILE A 227 -48.79 -5.07 3.29
N ARG A 228 -48.22 -3.93 2.89
CA ARG A 228 -47.80 -2.85 3.82
C ARG A 228 -48.81 -1.72 4.00
N SER A 229 -49.97 -1.76 3.33
CA SER A 229 -50.91 -0.62 3.27
C SER A 229 -51.78 -0.41 4.52
N ASN A 230 -51.69 -1.24 5.56
CA ASN A 230 -52.65 -1.18 6.67
C ASN A 230 -52.12 -0.71 8.04
N TYR A 231 -50.84 -0.31 8.14
CA TYR A 231 -50.33 0.37 9.34
C TYR A 231 -49.97 1.82 9.00
N LYS A 232 -50.88 2.75 9.29
CA LYS A 232 -50.57 4.19 9.36
C LYS A 232 -49.52 4.38 10.46
N ARG A 233 -48.23 4.43 10.07
CA ARG A 233 -47.16 4.81 10.98
C ARG A 233 -47.39 6.25 11.39
N ASP A 234 -47.34 6.53 12.69
CA ASP A 234 -47.34 7.89 13.19
C ASP A 234 -46.12 8.64 12.64
N LYS A 235 -46.36 9.78 11.99
CA LYS A 235 -45.33 10.63 11.38
C LYS A 235 -45.00 11.84 12.26
N SER A 236 -45.62 11.97 13.43
CA SER A 236 -45.49 13.12 14.33
C SER A 236 -44.04 13.46 14.68
N ASP A 237 -43.17 12.46 14.84
CA ASP A 237 -41.75 12.65 15.19
C ASP A 237 -40.78 12.67 14.02
N ILE A 238 -41.27 12.42 12.80
CA ILE A 238 -40.43 12.39 11.61
C ILE A 238 -40.14 13.81 11.15
N LYS A 239 -38.88 14.24 11.22
CA LYS A 239 -38.40 15.52 10.66
C LYS A 239 -38.12 15.38 9.16
N CYS A 240 -38.68 16.28 8.36
CA CYS A 240 -38.42 16.38 6.93
C CYS A 240 -36.99 16.87 6.67
N PHE A 241 -36.18 16.13 5.90
CA PHE A 241 -34.81 16.56 5.56
C PHE A 241 -34.72 17.76 4.61
N ARG A 242 -35.81 18.11 3.92
CA ARG A 242 -35.86 19.33 3.11
C ARG A 242 -36.11 20.54 4.00
N CYS A 243 -37.24 20.60 4.70
CA CYS A 243 -37.65 21.81 5.42
C CYS A 243 -37.45 21.77 6.94
N PHE A 244 -36.93 20.67 7.49
CA PHE A 244 -36.71 20.41 8.92
C PHE A 244 -37.96 20.44 9.82
N LYS A 245 -39.15 20.64 9.26
CA LYS A 245 -40.42 20.55 10.00
C LYS A 245 -40.81 19.08 10.23
N LYS A 246 -41.46 18.80 11.36
CA LYS A 246 -41.99 17.47 11.70
C LYS A 246 -43.27 17.14 10.91
N GLY A 247 -43.67 15.86 10.86
CA GLY A 247 -44.99 15.44 10.39
C GLY A 247 -45.07 14.94 8.95
N HIS A 248 -43.99 15.01 8.17
CA HIS A 248 -43.96 14.55 6.77
C HIS A 248 -42.55 14.12 6.34
N PHE A 249 -42.50 13.28 5.30
CA PHE A 249 -41.24 12.88 4.68
C PHE A 249 -40.78 13.90 3.62
N ALA A 250 -39.49 13.90 3.27
CA ALA A 250 -38.92 14.82 2.28
C ALA A 250 -39.59 14.77 0.89
N ASN A 251 -40.17 13.63 0.51
CA ASN A 251 -40.92 13.44 -0.73
C ASN A 251 -42.36 13.99 -0.66
N GLU A 252 -42.91 14.21 0.53
CA GLU A 252 -44.24 14.79 0.79
C GLU A 252 -44.16 16.30 1.09
N CYS A 253 -42.96 16.90 1.04
CA CYS A 253 -42.73 18.31 1.34
C CYS A 253 -43.28 19.20 0.21
N THR A 254 -44.16 20.15 0.56
CA THR A 254 -44.79 21.10 -0.38
C THR A 254 -43.92 22.32 -0.70
N ILE A 255 -42.82 22.52 0.03
CA ILE A 255 -41.87 23.62 -0.23
C ILE A 255 -41.12 23.29 -1.53
N LYS A 256 -41.20 24.19 -2.51
CA LYS A 256 -40.51 24.06 -3.80
C LYS A 256 -39.00 24.12 -3.58
N LYS A 257 -38.24 23.38 -4.39
CA LYS A 257 -36.77 23.30 -4.28
C LYS A 257 -36.08 24.67 -4.37
N ASP A 258 -36.73 25.65 -4.98
CA ASP A 258 -36.16 26.95 -5.29
C ASP A 258 -36.17 27.92 -4.08
N ASP A 259 -36.98 27.64 -3.05
CA ASP A 259 -37.12 28.51 -1.87
C ASP A 259 -36.12 28.19 -0.76
N GLN A 260 -35.18 27.28 -1.00
CA GLN A 260 -34.10 26.95 -0.06
C GLN A 260 -32.78 27.43 -0.60
N ALA A 261 -32.31 28.56 -0.06
CA ALA A 261 -30.92 29.00 -0.16
C ALA A 261 -30.03 28.03 0.65
N ILE A 262 -29.80 26.83 0.10
CA ILE A 262 -28.83 25.87 0.61
C ILE A 262 -28.10 25.29 -0.61
N ASN A 263 -26.77 25.44 -0.57
CA ASN A 263 -25.75 24.92 -1.48
C ASN A 263 -26.10 23.53 -2.05
N ASN A 264 -26.72 23.50 -3.22
CA ASN A 264 -26.77 22.30 -4.03
C ASN A 264 -25.39 22.13 -4.69
N ILE A 265 -24.66 21.11 -4.28
CA ILE A 265 -23.55 20.56 -5.06
C ILE A 265 -24.20 19.98 -6.31
N PHE A 266 -24.13 20.72 -7.43
CA PHE A 266 -24.45 20.18 -8.74
C PHE A 266 -23.42 19.10 -9.05
N GLU A 267 -23.89 17.86 -9.11
CA GLU A 267 -23.14 16.68 -9.51
C GLU A 267 -22.92 16.75 -11.04
N ASP A 268 -22.06 17.67 -11.46
CA ASP A 268 -21.81 17.97 -12.86
C ASP A 268 -20.65 17.09 -13.36
N THR A 269 -21.01 15.88 -13.80
CA THR A 269 -20.40 14.97 -14.80
C THR A 269 -18.87 14.75 -14.88
N LEU A 270 -18.06 15.33 -14.01
CA LEU A 270 -16.63 15.08 -13.89
C LEU A 270 -16.35 14.67 -12.45
N ASP A 271 -15.83 13.46 -12.27
CA ASP A 271 -15.51 12.77 -11.01
C ASP A 271 -14.33 13.46 -10.25
N ILE A 272 -14.35 14.79 -10.21
CA ILE A 272 -13.33 15.66 -9.64
C ILE A 272 -13.78 16.02 -8.23
N ASP A 273 -13.03 15.60 -7.21
CA ASP A 273 -13.28 15.95 -5.81
C ASP A 273 -13.05 17.44 -5.59
N LYS A 274 -14.13 18.22 -5.69
CA LYS A 274 -14.14 19.67 -5.44
C LYS A 274 -14.67 19.95 -4.05
N ARG A 275 -13.91 20.69 -3.24
CA ARG A 275 -14.34 21.11 -1.90
C ARG A 275 -14.10 22.59 -1.69
N GLU A 276 -14.98 23.22 -0.93
CA GLU A 276 -14.80 24.60 -0.48
C GLU A 276 -13.82 24.61 0.71
N ILE A 277 -12.74 25.37 0.59
CA ILE A 277 -11.73 25.56 1.63
C ILE A 277 -11.62 27.05 1.97
N THR A 278 -11.03 27.36 3.13
CA THR A 278 -10.72 28.74 3.52
C THR A 278 -9.21 28.90 3.63
N LEU A 279 -8.62 29.78 2.81
CA LEU A 279 -7.20 30.15 2.85
C LEU A 279 -7.09 31.64 3.17
N ASN A 280 -6.36 32.00 4.22
CA ASN A 280 -6.22 33.39 4.70
C ASN A 280 -7.56 34.12 4.90
N GLY A 281 -8.61 33.42 5.29
CA GLY A 281 -9.96 33.98 5.46
C GLY A 281 -10.79 34.08 4.17
N HIS A 282 -10.22 33.76 3.01
CA HIS A 282 -10.92 33.72 1.73
C HIS A 282 -11.47 32.32 1.45
N LYS A 283 -12.76 32.24 1.12
CA LYS A 283 -13.40 30.99 0.69
C LYS A 283 -13.12 30.72 -0.77
N MET A 284 -12.72 29.49 -1.09
CA MET A 284 -12.41 29.09 -2.47
C MET A 284 -12.68 27.62 -2.72
N THR A 285 -12.89 27.27 -3.98
CA THR A 285 -13.07 25.88 -4.42
C THR A 285 -11.72 25.28 -4.76
N ALA A 286 -11.28 24.29 -3.99
CA ALA A 286 -10.10 23.49 -4.26
C ALA A 286 -10.48 22.18 -4.95
N ILE A 287 -9.61 21.73 -5.84
CA ILE A 287 -9.67 20.40 -6.46
C ILE A 287 -8.67 19.51 -5.71
N PHE A 288 -9.17 18.44 -5.11
CA PHE A 288 -8.37 17.46 -4.40
C PHE A 288 -7.99 16.34 -5.36
N ASP A 289 -6.76 16.39 -5.87
CA ASP A 289 -6.15 15.29 -6.60
C ASP A 289 -5.34 14.42 -5.62
N THR A 290 -5.83 13.21 -5.36
CA THR A 290 -5.16 12.26 -4.46
C THR A 290 -3.81 11.76 -5.00
N GLY A 291 -3.48 12.04 -6.26
CA GLY A 291 -2.20 11.69 -6.89
C GLY A 291 -1.13 12.78 -6.88
N ALA A 292 -1.45 14.00 -6.46
CA ALA A 292 -0.51 15.12 -6.52
C ALA A 292 0.49 15.10 -5.34
N ALA A 293 1.79 15.17 -5.65
CA ALA A 293 2.86 15.25 -4.63
C ALA A 293 2.97 16.65 -3.98
N LYS A 294 2.39 17.67 -4.62
CA LYS A 294 2.41 19.07 -4.17
C LYS A 294 1.03 19.69 -4.37
N ASN A 295 0.70 20.67 -3.53
CA ASN A 295 -0.48 21.52 -3.72
C ASN A 295 -0.12 22.67 -4.67
N PHE A 296 -1.02 22.97 -5.61
CA PHE A 296 -0.81 24.03 -6.58
C PHE A 296 -1.86 25.12 -6.40
N ILE A 297 -1.42 26.37 -6.46
CA ILE A 297 -2.28 27.55 -6.47
C ILE A 297 -2.00 28.29 -7.77
N GLY A 298 -3.05 28.58 -8.54
CA GLY A 298 -2.92 29.35 -9.78
C GLY A 298 -2.42 30.76 -9.49
N PHE A 299 -1.62 31.32 -10.40
CA PHE A 299 -1.01 32.65 -10.23
C PHE A 299 -2.01 33.74 -9.83
N LYS A 300 -3.14 33.83 -10.54
CA LYS A 300 -4.21 34.80 -10.24
C LYS A 300 -4.82 34.61 -8.84
N THR A 301 -4.91 33.37 -8.38
CA THR A 301 -5.41 33.06 -7.03
C THR A 301 -4.36 33.42 -5.98
N CYS A 302 -3.08 33.22 -6.27
CA CYS A 302 -1.97 33.66 -5.41
C CYS A 302 -2.00 35.19 -5.25
N ASP A 303 -2.16 35.93 -6.35
CA ASP A 303 -2.27 37.40 -6.31
C ASP A 303 -3.43 37.91 -5.47
N TYR A 304 -4.53 37.16 -5.42
CA TYR A 304 -5.70 37.48 -4.62
C TYR A 304 -5.55 37.09 -3.13
N LEU A 305 -4.74 36.07 -2.83
CA LEU A 305 -4.59 35.52 -1.48
C LEU A 305 -3.53 36.23 -0.62
N PHE A 306 -2.58 36.88 -1.25
CA PHE A 306 -1.43 37.49 -0.60
C PHE A 306 -1.32 38.94 -1.07
N ASP A 307 -1.40 39.90 -0.15
CA ASP A 307 -1.21 41.32 -0.48
C ASP A 307 0.27 41.71 -0.51
N ASP A 308 1.13 40.95 0.19
CA ASP A 308 2.56 41.20 0.30
C ASP A 308 3.34 40.54 -0.85
N GLU A 309 4.09 41.34 -1.64
CA GLU A 309 4.98 40.84 -2.70
C GLU A 309 6.02 39.85 -2.18
N LEU A 310 6.48 40.01 -0.93
CA LEU A 310 7.44 39.11 -0.32
C LEU A 310 6.82 37.72 -0.07
N GLU A 311 5.55 37.65 0.31
CA GLU A 311 4.83 36.39 0.46
C GLU A 311 4.53 35.74 -0.89
N LYS A 312 4.12 36.53 -1.89
CA LYS A 312 3.97 36.06 -3.27
C LYS A 312 5.24 35.41 -3.80
N SER A 313 6.39 36.05 -3.57
CA SER A 313 7.70 35.56 -4.04
C SER A 313 8.07 34.19 -3.44
N LYS A 314 7.61 33.88 -2.22
CA LYS A 314 7.84 32.59 -1.56
C LYS A 314 6.94 31.48 -2.10
N CYS A 315 5.76 31.82 -2.63
CA CYS A 315 4.82 30.88 -3.23
C CYS A 315 5.11 30.58 -4.70
N LEU A 316 5.97 31.38 -5.34
CA LEU A 316 6.33 31.28 -6.75
C LEU A 316 7.54 30.36 -6.97
N GLU A 317 7.33 29.05 -6.95
CA GLU A 317 8.22 28.15 -7.69
C GLU A 317 7.84 28.23 -9.18
N LYS A 318 8.76 28.68 -10.04
CA LYS A 318 8.58 28.59 -11.49
C LYS A 318 8.45 27.12 -11.86
N PHE A 319 7.30 26.75 -12.39
CA PHE A 319 7.09 25.42 -12.94
C PHE A 319 7.45 25.47 -14.43
N THR A 320 8.56 24.87 -14.80
CA THR A 320 8.74 24.45 -16.19
C THR A 320 7.81 23.27 -16.43
N SER A 321 6.97 23.36 -17.47
CA SER A 321 6.17 22.22 -17.90
C SER A 321 7.05 20.98 -18.13
N ALA A 322 6.49 19.77 -18.02
CA ALA A 322 7.24 18.54 -18.23
C ALA A 322 7.87 18.44 -19.64
N ASP A 323 7.37 19.21 -20.60
CA ASP A 323 7.88 19.38 -21.96
C ASP A 323 8.84 20.58 -22.13
N GLY A 324 9.23 21.26 -21.05
CA GLY A 324 10.28 22.29 -21.05
C GLY A 324 9.87 23.64 -21.64
N ARG A 325 8.56 23.90 -21.77
CA ARG A 325 8.02 25.21 -22.14
C ARG A 325 7.64 26.00 -20.89
N ASP A 326 7.98 27.29 -20.90
CA ASP A 326 7.61 28.25 -19.84
C ASP A 326 6.12 28.58 -19.84
#